data_AF-A0A949NX58-F1
#
_entry.id   AF-A0A949NX58-F1
#
_cell.length_a   1.000
_cell.length_b   1.000
_cell.length_c   1.000
_cell.angle_alpha   90.00
_cell.angle_beta   90.00
_cell.angle_gamma   90.00
#
_symmetry.space_group_name_H-M   'P 1'
#
loop_
_entity.id
_entity.type
_entity.pdbx_description
1 polymer ?
#
loop_
_entity_poly.entity_id
_entity_poly.type
_entity_poly.pdbx_seq_one_letter_code
_entity_poly.pdbx_strand_id
1 'polypeptide(L)'
;FTTVLVTVLFVISRFITTSYMDINEVFIFTVPWLITGIFTAAISGILTGNSISGSLATIINFTLPLSFLAIINYFFRIVEDIAIGFNSSILFNTFIENYYRVDILYFVKYVEDGFDFTYFIVLATVLVILYGLIYVLAKRRKHERSGELVVSDGYKSFISIIIASLLPIAFSSIFYNVGFSGRIITFVILFALAYYLINAVLEKSFRLNRLTIKLFAGFMVFFALFIIIADFATNQFEGRLPVASEISSVYIGSNTWIYSQETDESEFEGRQIYSATEEFMKKADNVILYEDQQTIQAIIDVHREVIRNQDYYYNMSFVIAYYYNNGDVLYRYYNLLEKSDYDGQKDVFVKELMNKDDFKLKRMPFVYDDGYLTGLVKPSITIHYEGKDVKSIPQSAIGEFDVEIFRANLKKDFDKYLMESDKSLNFLIQSPNDYYFMEPYGRYKVDTTEPYIVEEAYYVEISFNEESMKSKNYFSLRVTKAFPETFEYIASLMD
;
A
#
# COMPACT_ATOMS: atom_id res chain seq x y z
N PHE A 1 -34.25 -22.10 -19.34
CA PHE A 1 -33.79 -21.28 -18.20
C PHE A 1 -32.90 -20.13 -18.67
N THR A 2 -31.78 -20.38 -19.34
CA THR A 2 -30.89 -19.34 -19.92
C THR A 2 -31.63 -18.30 -20.76
N THR A 3 -32.49 -18.72 -21.68
CA THR A 3 -33.30 -17.81 -22.49
C THR A 3 -34.21 -16.93 -21.64
N VAL A 4 -34.86 -17.50 -20.62
CA VAL A 4 -35.75 -16.77 -19.70
C VAL A 4 -34.97 -15.79 -18.83
N LEU A 5 -33.79 -16.17 -18.33
CA LEU A 5 -32.91 -15.31 -17.54
C LEU A 5 -32.36 -14.14 -18.36
N VAL A 6 -31.92 -14.41 -19.60
CA VAL A 6 -31.48 -13.38 -20.55
C VAL A 6 -32.62 -12.43 -20.90
N THR A 7 -33.85 -12.96 -21.10
CA THR A 7 -35.04 -12.13 -21.30
C THR A 7 -35.37 -11.29 -20.07
N VAL A 8 -35.33 -11.84 -18.86
CA VAL A 8 -35.61 -11.11 -17.61
C VAL A 8 -34.57 -10.00 -17.38
N LEU A 9 -33.29 -10.28 -17.63
CA LEU A 9 -32.22 -9.28 -17.50
C LEU A 9 -32.29 -8.20 -18.58
N PHE A 10 -32.68 -8.56 -19.80
CA PHE A 10 -32.99 -7.59 -20.86
C PHE A 10 -34.18 -6.69 -20.49
N VAL A 11 -35.20 -7.24 -19.81
CA VAL A 11 -36.34 -6.43 -19.34
C VAL A 11 -35.91 -5.53 -18.18
N ILE A 12 -35.17 -6.05 -17.19
CA ILE A 12 -34.70 -5.28 -16.02
C ILE A 12 -33.72 -4.16 -16.44
N SER A 13 -32.82 -4.41 -17.39
CA SER A 13 -31.87 -3.39 -17.87
C SER A 13 -32.55 -2.21 -18.56
N ARG A 14 -33.74 -2.41 -19.16
CA ARG A 14 -34.56 -1.33 -19.75
C ARG A 14 -35.16 -0.38 -18.71
N PHE A 15 -35.17 -0.75 -17.44
CA PHE A 15 -35.64 0.09 -16.33
C PHE A 15 -34.51 0.75 -15.53
N ILE A 16 -33.24 0.39 -15.79
CA ILE A 16 -32.06 0.97 -15.13
C ILE A 16 -31.38 1.91 -16.14
N THR A 17 -32.01 3.04 -16.43
CA THR A 17 -31.34 4.18 -17.05
C THR A 17 -30.65 4.98 -15.95
N THR A 18 -29.33 4.83 -15.84
CA THR A 18 -28.50 5.77 -15.06
C THR A 18 -27.75 6.66 -16.05
N SER A 19 -27.51 7.91 -15.69
CA SER A 19 -26.92 8.95 -16.55
C SER A 19 -25.45 8.72 -16.96
N TYR A 20 -24.85 7.57 -16.58
CA TYR A 20 -23.41 7.33 -16.66
C TYR A 20 -23.00 6.08 -17.47
N MET A 21 -23.92 5.22 -17.92
CA MET A 21 -23.59 4.04 -18.74
C MET A 21 -24.69 3.74 -19.77
N ASP A 22 -24.34 3.40 -21.01
CA ASP A 22 -25.30 2.95 -22.02
C ASP A 22 -25.84 1.55 -21.65
N ILE A 23 -27.15 1.34 -21.83
CA ILE A 23 -27.82 0.04 -21.65
C ILE A 23 -27.13 -1.07 -22.47
N ASN A 24 -26.59 -0.72 -23.64
CA ASN A 24 -25.84 -1.67 -24.46
C ASN A 24 -24.54 -2.12 -23.78
N GLU A 25 -23.83 -1.21 -23.12
CA GLU A 25 -22.59 -1.49 -22.40
C GLU A 25 -22.85 -2.39 -21.19
N VAL A 26 -23.92 -2.11 -20.44
CA VAL A 26 -24.37 -2.96 -19.32
C VAL A 26 -24.71 -4.37 -19.82
N PHE A 27 -25.36 -4.49 -20.97
CA PHE A 27 -25.73 -5.79 -21.54
C PHE A 27 -24.50 -6.56 -22.04
N ILE A 28 -23.59 -5.90 -22.75
CA ILE A 28 -22.34 -6.51 -23.23
C ILE A 28 -21.47 -6.95 -22.05
N PHE A 29 -21.42 -6.20 -20.95
CA PHE A 29 -20.72 -6.62 -19.74
C PHE A 29 -21.40 -7.82 -19.06
N THR A 30 -22.72 -7.78 -18.89
CA THR A 30 -23.45 -8.78 -18.08
C THR A 30 -23.52 -10.16 -18.75
N VAL A 31 -23.63 -10.22 -20.08
CA VAL A 31 -23.79 -11.48 -20.82
C VAL A 31 -22.63 -12.47 -20.60
N PRO A 32 -21.34 -12.08 -20.73
CA PRO A 32 -20.20 -12.94 -20.38
C PRO A 32 -20.26 -13.52 -18.97
N TRP A 33 -20.64 -12.71 -17.98
CA TRP A 33 -20.75 -13.15 -16.59
C TRP A 33 -21.85 -14.19 -16.41
N LEU A 34 -23.00 -14.00 -17.06
CA LEU A 34 -24.08 -14.99 -17.07
C LEU A 34 -23.63 -16.29 -17.74
N ILE A 35 -22.99 -16.18 -18.89
CA ILE A 35 -22.51 -17.35 -19.64
C ILE A 35 -21.47 -18.11 -18.82
N THR A 36 -20.51 -17.40 -18.22
CA THR A 36 -19.50 -17.97 -17.31
C THR A 36 -20.16 -18.64 -16.11
N GLY A 37 -21.18 -18.01 -15.51
CA GLY A 37 -21.97 -18.60 -14.41
C GLY A 37 -22.70 -19.87 -14.83
N ILE A 38 -23.32 -19.88 -16.02
CA ILE A 38 -24.02 -21.06 -16.57
C ILE A 38 -23.04 -22.21 -16.83
N PHE A 39 -21.90 -21.94 -17.47
CA PHE A 39 -20.90 -22.96 -17.72
C PHE A 39 -20.27 -23.48 -16.43
N THR A 40 -20.00 -22.60 -15.47
CA THR A 40 -19.52 -22.99 -14.14
C THR A 40 -20.54 -23.84 -13.40
N ALA A 41 -21.82 -23.52 -13.49
CA ALA A 41 -22.90 -24.33 -12.92
C ALA A 41 -23.00 -25.71 -13.58
N ALA A 42 -22.85 -25.78 -14.90
CA ALA A 42 -22.81 -27.04 -15.63
C ALA A 42 -21.61 -27.91 -15.22
N ILE A 43 -20.42 -27.33 -15.13
CA ILE A 43 -19.20 -28.01 -14.63
C ILE A 43 -19.43 -28.53 -13.21
N SER A 44 -19.94 -27.67 -12.33
CA SER A 44 -20.19 -27.99 -10.93
C SER A 44 -21.19 -29.14 -10.80
N GLY A 45 -22.29 -29.12 -11.55
CA GLY A 45 -23.26 -30.21 -11.57
C GLY A 45 -22.69 -31.54 -12.07
N ILE A 46 -21.81 -31.52 -13.08
CA ILE A 46 -21.10 -32.73 -13.55
C ILE A 46 -20.17 -33.30 -12.47
N LEU A 47 -19.46 -32.43 -11.75
CA LEU A 47 -18.48 -32.81 -10.74
C LEU A 47 -19.11 -33.28 -9.43
N THR A 48 -20.23 -32.68 -9.03
CA THR A 48 -20.93 -33.03 -7.78
C THR A 48 -21.93 -34.14 -7.95
N GLY A 49 -22.60 -34.25 -9.10
CA GLY A 49 -23.68 -35.22 -9.34
C GLY A 49 -25.00 -34.89 -8.63
N ASN A 50 -25.04 -33.99 -7.66
CA ASN A 50 -26.28 -33.56 -6.98
C ASN A 50 -26.51 -32.06 -7.19
N SER A 51 -27.76 -31.65 -7.42
CA SER A 51 -28.16 -30.26 -7.62
C SER A 51 -27.83 -29.34 -6.44
N ILE A 52 -28.06 -29.78 -5.19
CA ILE A 52 -27.79 -28.96 -3.99
C ILE A 52 -26.29 -28.69 -3.86
N SER A 53 -25.48 -29.74 -3.92
CA SER A 53 -24.03 -29.63 -3.87
C SER A 53 -23.48 -28.94 -5.12
N GLY A 54 -24.14 -29.08 -6.27
CA GLY A 54 -23.82 -28.39 -7.51
C GLY A 54 -23.95 -26.88 -7.38
N SER A 55 -24.99 -26.38 -6.71
CA SER A 55 -25.15 -24.94 -6.43
C SER A 55 -24.02 -24.41 -5.54
N LEU A 56 -23.68 -25.10 -4.45
CA LEU A 56 -22.55 -24.71 -3.58
C LEU A 56 -21.21 -24.76 -4.32
N ALA A 57 -20.97 -25.82 -5.07
CA ALA A 57 -19.79 -25.97 -5.92
C ALA A 57 -19.70 -24.90 -7.00
N THR A 58 -20.83 -24.40 -7.50
CA THR A 58 -20.88 -23.30 -8.47
C THR A 58 -20.30 -22.03 -7.85
N ILE A 59 -20.71 -21.69 -6.63
CA ILE A 59 -20.18 -20.53 -5.91
C ILE A 59 -18.67 -20.69 -5.71
N ILE A 60 -18.23 -21.85 -5.20
CA ILE A 60 -16.81 -22.14 -4.95
C ILE A 60 -15.98 -22.07 -6.24
N ASN A 61 -16.46 -22.65 -7.34
CA ASN A 61 -15.74 -22.66 -8.61
C ASN A 61 -15.69 -21.28 -9.25
N PHE A 62 -16.76 -20.50 -9.10
CA PHE A 62 -16.82 -19.14 -9.62
C PHE A 62 -15.89 -18.18 -8.88
N THR A 63 -15.72 -18.37 -7.56
CA THR A 63 -14.77 -17.62 -6.73
C THR A 63 -13.38 -18.25 -6.66
N LEU A 64 -13.14 -19.36 -7.38
CA LEU A 64 -11.88 -20.08 -7.36
C LEU A 64 -10.68 -19.21 -7.77
N PRO A 65 -10.77 -18.34 -8.81
CA PRO A 65 -9.67 -17.45 -9.15
C PRO A 65 -9.31 -16.49 -8.00
N LEU A 66 -10.31 -15.88 -7.37
CA LEU A 66 -10.10 -15.00 -6.22
C LEU A 66 -9.54 -15.76 -5.01
N SER A 67 -9.98 -17.00 -4.81
CA SER A 67 -9.47 -17.87 -3.74
C SER A 67 -7.98 -18.20 -3.93
N PHE A 68 -7.57 -18.50 -5.17
CA PHE A 68 -6.16 -18.67 -5.50
C PHE A 68 -5.37 -17.40 -5.27
N LEU A 69 -5.91 -16.25 -5.69
CA LEU A 69 -5.27 -14.95 -5.50
C LEU A 69 -5.07 -14.65 -4.01
N ALA A 70 -6.04 -14.96 -3.16
CA ALA A 70 -5.91 -14.81 -1.70
C ALA A 70 -4.81 -15.70 -1.11
N ILE A 71 -4.68 -16.94 -1.59
CA ILE A 71 -3.60 -17.87 -1.16
C ILE A 71 -2.23 -17.34 -1.58
N ILE A 72 -2.09 -16.88 -2.83
CA ILE A 72 -0.85 -16.29 -3.34
C ILE A 72 -0.48 -15.01 -2.57
N ASN A 73 -1.45 -14.13 -2.31
CA ASN A 73 -1.22 -12.94 -1.49
C ASN A 73 -0.69 -13.32 -0.10
N TYR A 74 -1.32 -14.31 0.53
CA TYR A 74 -0.88 -14.79 1.83
C TYR A 74 0.55 -15.33 1.80
N PHE A 75 0.93 -16.04 0.72
CA PHE A 75 2.30 -16.49 0.52
C PHE A 75 3.27 -15.32 0.38
N PHE A 76 2.94 -14.27 -0.37
CA PHE A 76 3.78 -13.06 -0.44
C PHE A 76 3.90 -12.34 0.90
N ARG A 77 2.84 -12.31 1.72
CA ARG A 77 2.91 -11.77 3.09
C ARG A 77 3.81 -12.60 4.00
N ILE A 78 3.87 -13.92 3.80
CA ILE A 78 4.85 -14.78 4.47
C ILE A 78 6.27 -14.39 4.02
N VAL A 79 6.49 -14.15 2.73
CA VAL A 79 7.79 -13.70 2.22
C VAL A 79 8.21 -12.37 2.85
N GLU A 80 7.29 -11.41 2.98
CA GLU A 80 7.55 -10.13 3.64
C GLU A 80 7.95 -10.30 5.12
N ASP A 81 7.44 -11.30 5.84
CA ASP A 81 7.84 -11.55 7.23
C ASP A 81 9.27 -12.13 7.36
N ILE A 82 9.78 -12.75 6.30
CA ILE A 82 11.13 -13.35 6.25
C ILE A 82 12.13 -12.34 5.68
N ALA A 83 11.71 -11.59 4.66
CA ALA A 83 12.56 -10.75 3.84
C ALA A 83 12.59 -9.30 4.30
N ILE A 84 13.61 -8.94 5.08
CA ILE A 84 13.83 -7.56 5.53
C ILE A 84 13.98 -6.62 4.32
N GLY A 85 13.22 -5.51 4.33
CA GLY A 85 13.24 -4.52 3.25
C GLY A 85 12.29 -4.82 2.09
N PHE A 86 11.57 -5.94 2.15
CA PHE A 86 10.64 -6.40 1.12
C PHE A 86 9.20 -5.95 1.38
N ASN A 87 8.38 -5.81 0.34
CA ASN A 87 6.97 -5.45 0.49
C ASN A 87 6.08 -6.40 -0.34
N SER A 88 5.18 -7.11 0.33
CA SER A 88 4.32 -8.12 -0.31
C SER A 88 3.34 -7.51 -1.32
N SER A 89 2.91 -6.27 -1.11
CA SER A 89 1.97 -5.56 -1.99
C SER A 89 2.56 -5.36 -3.39
N ILE A 90 3.87 -5.16 -3.49
CA ILE A 90 4.57 -4.98 -4.77
C ILE A 90 4.54 -6.25 -5.59
N LEU A 91 4.94 -7.38 -4.98
CA LEU A 91 4.83 -8.68 -5.65
C LEU A 91 3.41 -8.98 -6.05
N PHE A 92 2.46 -8.70 -5.15
CA PHE A 92 1.06 -8.98 -5.39
C PHE A 92 0.53 -8.19 -6.59
N ASN A 93 0.79 -6.88 -6.65
CA ASN A 93 0.37 -6.03 -7.76
C ASN A 93 1.08 -6.40 -9.05
N THR A 94 2.41 -6.60 -9.02
CA THR A 94 3.19 -7.07 -10.17
C THR A 94 2.68 -8.42 -10.69
N PHE A 95 2.30 -9.33 -9.78
CA PHE A 95 1.73 -10.63 -10.12
C PHE A 95 0.36 -10.48 -10.80
N ILE A 96 -0.51 -9.62 -10.27
CA ILE A 96 -1.83 -9.34 -10.85
C ILE A 96 -1.68 -8.73 -12.25
N GLU A 97 -0.88 -7.67 -12.36
CA GLU A 97 -0.76 -6.86 -13.57
C GLU A 97 -0.04 -7.56 -14.72
N ASN A 98 0.95 -8.41 -14.41
CA ASN A 98 1.78 -9.04 -15.46
C ASN A 98 1.42 -10.51 -15.73
N TYR A 99 0.93 -11.26 -14.74
CA TYR A 99 0.80 -12.71 -14.84
C TYR A 99 -0.64 -13.20 -14.66
N TYR A 100 -1.33 -12.77 -13.60
CA TYR A 100 -2.64 -13.32 -13.25
C TYR A 100 -3.79 -12.70 -14.03
N ARG A 101 -3.70 -11.40 -14.35
CA ARG A 101 -4.67 -10.64 -15.16
C ARG A 101 -6.13 -10.92 -14.81
N VAL A 102 -6.45 -10.80 -13.52
CA VAL A 102 -7.83 -11.02 -13.04
C VAL A 102 -8.80 -9.99 -13.63
N ASP A 103 -8.30 -8.80 -13.94
CA ASP A 103 -8.98 -7.73 -14.68
C ASP A 103 -9.51 -8.20 -16.03
N ILE A 104 -8.72 -9.01 -16.75
CA ILE A 104 -9.12 -9.62 -18.03
C ILE A 104 -10.04 -10.82 -17.78
N LEU A 105 -9.71 -11.69 -16.83
CA LEU A 105 -10.48 -12.91 -16.53
C LEU A 105 -11.94 -12.59 -16.16
N TYR A 106 -12.15 -11.53 -15.38
CA TYR A 106 -13.46 -11.05 -14.95
C TYR A 106 -14.02 -9.93 -15.82
N PHE A 107 -13.40 -9.65 -16.96
CA PHE A 107 -13.80 -8.60 -17.91
C PHE A 107 -13.93 -7.19 -17.29
N VAL A 108 -13.28 -6.94 -16.15
CA VAL A 108 -13.27 -5.63 -15.46
C VAL A 108 -12.56 -4.58 -16.30
N LYS A 109 -11.44 -4.95 -16.93
CA LYS A 109 -10.67 -4.06 -17.81
C LYS A 109 -11.54 -3.40 -18.90
N TYR A 110 -12.49 -4.15 -19.44
CA TYR A 110 -13.34 -3.69 -20.55
C TYR A 110 -14.53 -2.83 -20.12
N VAL A 111 -14.73 -2.67 -18.81
CA VAL A 111 -15.67 -1.66 -18.27
C VAL A 111 -15.11 -0.26 -18.45
N GLU A 112 -13.79 -0.11 -18.31
CA GLU A 112 -13.10 1.19 -18.36
C GLU A 112 -12.57 1.49 -19.78
N ASP A 113 -11.94 0.50 -20.42
CA ASP A 113 -11.31 0.68 -21.75
C ASP A 113 -12.31 0.60 -22.93
N GLY A 114 -13.57 0.26 -22.64
CA GLY A 114 -14.59 -0.04 -23.66
C GLY A 114 -14.43 -1.40 -24.34
N PHE A 115 -15.41 -1.75 -25.17
CA PHE A 115 -15.45 -3.06 -25.85
C PHE A 115 -14.81 -2.99 -27.23
N ASP A 116 -13.69 -3.70 -27.41
CA ASP A 116 -12.95 -3.77 -28.68
C ASP A 116 -12.95 -5.19 -29.28
N PHE A 117 -12.24 -5.39 -30.39
CA PHE A 117 -12.10 -6.72 -30.99
C PHE A 117 -11.37 -7.70 -30.06
N THR A 118 -10.45 -7.22 -29.22
CA THR A 118 -9.71 -8.01 -28.23
C THR A 118 -10.65 -8.64 -27.22
N TYR A 119 -11.63 -7.88 -26.71
CA TYR A 119 -12.68 -8.37 -25.83
C TYR A 119 -13.39 -9.61 -26.41
N PHE A 120 -13.81 -9.57 -27.67
CA PHE A 120 -14.51 -10.68 -28.31
C PHE A 120 -13.61 -11.91 -28.50
N ILE A 121 -12.32 -11.73 -28.79
CA ILE A 121 -11.35 -12.83 -28.85
C ILE A 121 -11.19 -13.49 -27.49
N VAL A 122 -11.01 -12.69 -26.43
CA VAL A 122 -10.86 -13.21 -25.06
C VAL A 122 -12.11 -13.98 -24.65
N LEU A 123 -13.30 -13.40 -24.89
CA LEU A 123 -14.57 -14.05 -24.63
C LEU A 123 -14.68 -15.38 -25.37
N ALA A 124 -14.47 -15.40 -26.69
CA ALA A 124 -14.52 -16.62 -27.48
C ALA A 124 -13.53 -17.69 -26.96
N THR A 125 -12.32 -17.28 -26.57
CA THR A 125 -11.29 -18.17 -26.04
C THR A 125 -11.72 -18.81 -24.72
N VAL A 126 -12.23 -18.00 -23.77
CA VAL A 126 -12.74 -18.49 -22.48
C VAL A 126 -13.90 -19.47 -22.70
N LEU A 127 -14.82 -19.17 -23.62
CA LEU A 127 -15.95 -20.04 -23.94
C LEU A 127 -15.50 -21.39 -24.52
N VAL A 128 -14.52 -21.38 -25.43
CA VAL A 128 -13.94 -22.61 -26.00
C VAL A 128 -13.30 -23.46 -24.91
N ILE A 129 -12.55 -22.85 -23.98
CA ILE A 129 -11.91 -23.55 -22.85
C ILE A 129 -12.97 -24.16 -21.93
N LEU A 130 -13.98 -23.38 -21.51
CA LEU A 130 -15.06 -23.85 -20.63
C LEU A 130 -15.87 -24.97 -21.29
N TYR A 131 -16.19 -24.83 -22.58
CA TYR A 131 -16.89 -25.86 -23.34
C TYR A 131 -16.05 -27.14 -23.45
N GLY A 132 -14.75 -27.01 -23.75
CA GLY A 132 -13.81 -28.14 -23.79
C GLY A 132 -13.72 -28.86 -22.45
N LEU A 133 -13.63 -28.12 -21.35
CA LEU A 133 -13.67 -28.67 -19.99
C LEU A 133 -14.96 -29.45 -19.73
N ILE A 134 -16.12 -28.89 -20.08
CA ILE A 134 -17.41 -29.57 -19.93
C ILE A 134 -17.44 -30.85 -20.74
N TYR A 135 -16.99 -30.82 -22.00
CA TYR A 135 -16.95 -32.00 -22.85
C TYR A 135 -16.09 -33.12 -22.25
N VAL A 136 -14.90 -32.78 -21.75
CA VAL A 136 -13.98 -33.73 -21.11
C VAL A 136 -14.56 -34.29 -19.81
N LEU A 137 -15.11 -33.43 -18.96
CA LEU A 137 -15.69 -33.82 -17.67
C LEU A 137 -16.97 -34.64 -17.85
N ALA A 138 -17.82 -34.28 -18.80
CA ALA A 138 -19.04 -35.02 -19.11
C ALA A 138 -18.74 -36.46 -19.55
N LYS A 139 -17.69 -36.66 -20.38
CA LYS A 139 -17.24 -38.01 -20.77
C LYS A 139 -16.71 -38.85 -19.62
N ARG A 140 -16.17 -38.20 -18.59
CA ARG A 140 -15.61 -38.86 -17.39
C ARG A 140 -16.56 -38.81 -16.19
N ARG A 141 -17.82 -38.42 -16.41
CA ARG A 141 -18.82 -38.30 -15.34
C ARG A 141 -19.04 -39.66 -14.70
N LYS A 142 -18.80 -39.73 -13.40
CA LYS A 142 -19.08 -40.91 -12.58
C LYS A 142 -20.58 -40.95 -12.26
N HIS A 143 -21.13 -42.16 -12.10
CA HIS A 143 -22.51 -42.34 -11.67
C HIS A 143 -22.69 -41.91 -10.21
N GLU A 144 -23.81 -41.26 -9.92
CA GLU A 144 -24.20 -40.87 -8.56
C GLU A 144 -24.33 -42.10 -7.68
N ARG A 145 -23.67 -42.09 -6.52
CA ARG A 145 -23.86 -43.07 -5.46
C ARG A 145 -24.73 -42.45 -4.39
N SER A 146 -25.76 -43.17 -3.92
CA SER A 146 -26.69 -42.67 -2.91
C SER A 146 -25.94 -42.19 -1.67
N GLY A 147 -26.08 -40.90 -1.35
CA GLY A 147 -25.53 -40.29 -0.15
C GLY A 147 -24.21 -39.52 -0.33
N GLU A 148 -23.54 -39.56 -1.48
CA GLU A 148 -22.35 -38.74 -1.74
C GLU A 148 -22.74 -37.27 -2.07
N LEU A 149 -22.06 -36.29 -1.45
CA LEU A 149 -22.24 -34.86 -1.76
C LEU A 149 -21.48 -34.44 -3.02
N VAL A 150 -20.32 -35.06 -3.26
CA VAL A 150 -19.47 -34.80 -4.43
C VAL A 150 -18.98 -36.14 -4.96
N VAL A 151 -19.34 -36.47 -6.20
CA VAL A 151 -19.05 -37.77 -6.82
C VAL A 151 -17.60 -37.86 -7.36
N SER A 152 -16.97 -36.74 -7.69
CA SER A 152 -15.58 -36.71 -8.17
C SER A 152 -14.57 -36.59 -7.01
N ASP A 153 -13.87 -37.68 -6.69
CA ASP A 153 -12.88 -37.75 -5.60
C ASP A 153 -11.71 -36.74 -5.74
N GLY A 154 -11.26 -36.52 -6.98
CA GLY A 154 -10.19 -35.55 -7.27
C GLY A 154 -10.65 -34.12 -7.02
N TYR A 155 -11.84 -33.78 -7.51
CA TYR A 155 -12.44 -32.46 -7.29
C TYR A 155 -12.72 -32.21 -5.80
N LYS A 156 -13.27 -33.21 -5.10
CA LYS A 156 -13.50 -33.18 -3.66
C LYS A 156 -12.23 -32.84 -2.89
N SER A 157 -11.14 -33.55 -3.17
CA SER A 157 -9.86 -33.33 -2.49
C SER A 157 -9.27 -31.95 -2.82
N PHE A 158 -9.42 -31.49 -4.06
CA PHE A 158 -8.97 -30.18 -4.52
C PHE A 158 -9.71 -29.03 -3.82
N ILE A 159 -11.05 -29.03 -3.81
CA ILE A 159 -11.83 -27.98 -3.14
C ILE A 159 -11.58 -27.99 -1.63
N SER A 160 -11.36 -29.17 -1.02
CA SER A 160 -10.99 -29.28 0.39
C SER A 160 -9.71 -28.53 0.69
N ILE A 161 -8.67 -28.62 -0.17
CA ILE A 161 -7.41 -27.88 0.03
C ILE A 161 -7.65 -26.38 -0.06
N ILE A 162 -8.36 -25.93 -1.09
CA ILE A 162 -8.60 -24.48 -1.30
C ILE A 162 -9.39 -23.90 -0.12
N ILE A 163 -10.54 -24.47 0.20
CA ILE A 163 -11.40 -23.97 1.29
C ILE A 163 -10.68 -24.07 2.64
N ALA A 164 -9.96 -25.16 2.90
CA ALA A 164 -9.20 -25.31 4.13
C ALA A 164 -8.09 -24.27 4.26
N SER A 165 -7.47 -23.84 3.15
CA SER A 165 -6.43 -22.80 3.13
C SER A 165 -6.99 -21.41 3.41
N LEU A 166 -8.23 -21.12 3.00
CA LEU A 166 -8.85 -19.82 3.22
C LEU A 166 -9.13 -19.53 4.70
N LEU A 167 -9.43 -20.54 5.51
CA LEU A 167 -9.72 -20.37 6.93
C LEU A 167 -8.54 -19.78 7.73
N PRO A 168 -7.32 -20.34 7.69
CA PRO A 168 -6.17 -19.72 8.35
C PRO A 168 -5.81 -18.37 7.77
N ILE A 169 -6.00 -18.13 6.46
CA ILE A 169 -5.76 -16.82 5.84
C ILE A 169 -6.69 -15.77 6.45
N ALA A 170 -7.99 -16.08 6.55
CA ALA A 170 -8.97 -15.20 7.17
C ALA A 170 -8.61 -14.93 8.65
N PHE A 171 -8.25 -15.96 9.40
CA PHE A 171 -7.85 -15.82 10.80
C PHE A 171 -6.57 -14.97 10.95
N SER A 172 -5.55 -15.22 10.13
CA SER A 172 -4.30 -14.44 10.12
C SER A 172 -4.52 -12.98 9.75
N SER A 173 -5.59 -12.67 8.99
CA SER A 173 -5.93 -11.29 8.61
C SER A 173 -6.57 -10.52 9.77
N ILE A 174 -7.23 -11.22 10.70
CA ILE A 174 -7.82 -10.63 11.91
C ILE A 174 -6.74 -10.33 12.96
N PHE A 175 -5.70 -11.16 13.06
CA PHE A 175 -4.62 -10.99 14.02
C PHE A 175 -3.36 -10.42 13.36
N TYR A 176 -3.32 -9.10 13.21
CA TYR A 176 -2.25 -8.39 12.47
C TYR A 176 -0.86 -8.49 13.12
N ASN A 177 -0.80 -8.64 14.45
CA ASN A 177 0.45 -8.55 15.23
C ASN A 177 1.09 -9.91 15.55
N VAL A 178 0.80 -10.94 14.77
CA VAL A 178 1.40 -12.26 14.95
C VAL A 178 2.68 -12.35 14.13
N GLY A 179 3.83 -12.50 14.81
CA GLY A 179 5.12 -12.69 14.15
C GLY A 179 5.17 -13.97 13.30
N PHE A 180 6.16 -14.05 12.41
CA PHE A 180 6.33 -15.12 11.42
C PHE A 180 6.03 -16.53 11.95
N SER A 181 6.71 -16.96 13.02
CA SER A 181 6.54 -18.29 13.60
C SER A 181 5.10 -18.56 14.06
N GLY A 182 4.45 -17.57 14.67
CA GLY A 182 3.06 -17.68 15.10
C GLY A 182 2.11 -17.78 13.91
N ARG A 183 2.39 -17.05 12.83
CA ARG A 183 1.61 -17.06 11.58
C ARG A 183 1.69 -18.44 10.91
N ILE A 184 2.89 -19.01 10.79
CA ILE A 184 3.08 -20.35 10.23
C ILE A 184 2.42 -21.42 11.10
N ILE A 185 2.64 -21.42 12.41
CA ILE A 185 2.04 -22.42 13.30
C ILE A 185 0.51 -22.37 13.23
N THR A 186 -0.05 -21.16 13.28
CA THR A 186 -1.50 -20.95 13.17
C THR A 186 -2.02 -21.45 11.83
N PHE A 187 -1.32 -21.16 10.73
CA PHE A 187 -1.67 -21.66 9.41
C PHE A 187 -1.72 -23.18 9.39
N VAL A 188 -0.65 -23.85 9.82
CA VAL A 188 -0.58 -25.32 9.79
C VAL A 188 -1.68 -25.97 10.63
N ILE A 189 -1.90 -25.49 11.85
CA ILE A 189 -2.89 -26.07 12.78
C ILE A 189 -4.31 -25.86 12.24
N LEU A 190 -4.67 -24.63 11.86
CA LEU A 190 -6.01 -24.33 11.36
C LEU A 190 -6.25 -24.96 9.99
N PHE A 191 -5.24 -25.02 9.11
CA PHE A 191 -5.34 -25.71 7.84
C PHE A 191 -5.60 -27.21 8.04
N ALA A 192 -4.85 -27.88 8.91
CA ALA A 192 -5.05 -29.29 9.22
C ALA A 192 -6.44 -29.57 9.79
N LEU A 193 -6.88 -28.76 10.75
CA LEU A 193 -8.19 -28.87 11.37
C LEU A 193 -9.32 -28.63 10.36
N ALA A 194 -9.23 -27.55 9.58
CA ALA A 194 -10.20 -27.20 8.56
C ALA A 194 -10.28 -28.29 7.48
N TYR A 195 -9.12 -28.77 7.01
CA TYR A 195 -9.05 -29.83 6.02
C TYR A 195 -9.69 -31.12 6.53
N TYR A 196 -9.44 -31.50 7.78
CA TYR A 196 -10.08 -32.66 8.41
C TYR A 196 -11.60 -32.49 8.48
N LEU A 197 -12.10 -31.35 8.97
CA LEU A 197 -13.53 -31.08 9.12
C LEU A 197 -14.25 -31.03 7.77
N ILE A 198 -13.67 -30.35 6.77
CA ILE A 198 -14.25 -30.24 5.42
C ILE A 198 -14.33 -31.62 4.78
N ASN A 199 -13.26 -32.42 4.86
CA ASN A 199 -13.31 -33.79 4.34
C ASN A 199 -14.30 -34.65 5.13
N ALA A 200 -14.43 -34.46 6.45
CA ALA A 200 -15.41 -35.19 7.23
C ALA A 200 -16.85 -34.88 6.80
N VAL A 201 -17.16 -33.62 6.47
CA VAL A 201 -18.45 -33.21 5.90
C VAL A 201 -18.65 -33.82 4.50
N LEU A 202 -17.64 -33.71 3.62
CA LEU A 202 -17.75 -34.18 2.24
C LEU A 202 -17.76 -35.72 2.12
N GLU A 203 -17.07 -36.45 3.00
CA GLU A 203 -17.07 -37.92 3.11
C GLU A 203 -18.18 -38.45 4.03
N LYS A 204 -18.87 -37.57 4.77
CA LYS A 204 -19.82 -37.93 5.85
C LYS A 204 -19.21 -38.93 6.84
N SER A 205 -17.91 -38.86 7.03
CA SER A 205 -17.13 -39.78 7.86
C SER A 205 -15.88 -39.10 8.36
N PHE A 206 -15.53 -39.34 9.61
CA PHE A 206 -14.26 -38.89 10.19
C PHE A 206 -13.05 -39.71 9.70
N ARG A 207 -13.25 -40.75 8.89
CA ARG A 207 -12.18 -41.57 8.34
C ARG A 207 -11.67 -40.99 7.03
N LEU A 208 -10.52 -40.34 7.07
CA LEU A 208 -9.85 -39.83 5.87
C LEU A 208 -9.36 -40.97 4.95
N ASN A 209 -9.65 -40.86 3.66
CA ASN A 209 -9.06 -41.73 2.64
C ASN A 209 -7.54 -41.46 2.47
N ARG A 210 -6.78 -42.49 2.07
CA ARG A 210 -5.34 -42.38 1.75
C ARG A 210 -5.05 -41.32 0.69
N LEU A 211 -5.92 -41.14 -0.30
CA LEU A 211 -5.75 -40.12 -1.34
C LEU A 211 -5.78 -38.71 -0.74
N THR A 212 -6.76 -38.44 0.12
CA THR A 212 -6.96 -37.19 0.86
C THR A 212 -5.72 -36.86 1.70
N ILE A 213 -5.18 -37.85 2.44
CA ILE A 213 -3.95 -37.69 3.21
C ILE A 213 -2.74 -37.39 2.32
N LYS A 214 -2.58 -38.10 1.19
CA LYS A 214 -1.48 -37.86 0.25
C LYS A 214 -1.50 -36.47 -0.36
N LEU A 215 -2.68 -35.97 -0.73
CA LEU A 215 -2.83 -34.63 -1.30
C LEU A 215 -2.58 -33.54 -0.27
N PHE A 216 -3.06 -33.72 0.96
CA PHE A 216 -2.72 -32.86 2.08
C PHE A 216 -1.20 -32.81 2.32
N ALA A 217 -0.56 -33.97 2.43
CA ALA A 217 0.88 -34.05 2.62
C ALA A 217 1.65 -33.41 1.46
N GLY A 218 1.20 -33.62 0.22
CA GLY A 218 1.77 -32.99 -0.97
C GLY A 218 1.68 -31.46 -0.92
N PHE A 219 0.53 -30.92 -0.52
CA PHE A 219 0.37 -29.47 -0.33
C PHE A 219 1.27 -28.93 0.78
N MET A 220 1.36 -29.63 1.91
CA MET A 220 2.24 -29.23 3.03
C MET A 220 3.72 -29.24 2.63
N VAL A 221 4.15 -30.22 1.85
CA VAL A 221 5.51 -30.27 1.29
C VAL A 221 5.72 -29.10 0.33
N PHE A 222 4.77 -28.82 -0.56
CA PHE A 222 4.84 -27.66 -1.45
C PHE A 222 4.92 -26.34 -0.69
N PHE A 223 4.10 -26.17 0.35
CA PHE A 223 4.10 -24.99 1.21
C PHE A 223 5.45 -24.82 1.94
N ALA A 224 5.99 -25.90 2.51
CA ALA A 224 7.30 -25.87 3.16
C ALA A 224 8.43 -25.54 2.16
N LEU A 225 8.40 -26.16 0.97
CA LEU A 225 9.36 -25.86 -0.09
C LEU A 225 9.25 -24.41 -0.57
N PHE A 226 8.04 -23.87 -0.69
CA PHE A 226 7.82 -22.47 -1.04
C PHE A 226 8.50 -21.54 -0.03
N ILE A 227 8.31 -21.78 1.27
CA ILE A 227 8.96 -20.98 2.33
C ILE A 227 10.48 -21.08 2.23
N ILE A 228 11.04 -22.29 2.09
CA ILE A 228 12.50 -22.50 2.01
C ILE A 228 13.09 -21.83 0.76
N ILE A 229 12.44 -21.96 -0.39
CA ILE A 229 12.89 -21.34 -1.63
C ILE A 229 12.79 -19.82 -1.54
N ALA A 230 11.70 -19.31 -0.97
CA ALA A 230 11.52 -17.87 -0.76
C ALA A 230 12.61 -17.31 0.16
N ASP A 231 12.85 -17.93 1.31
CA ASP A 231 13.93 -17.56 2.24
C ASP A 231 15.30 -17.56 1.56
N PHE A 232 15.63 -18.61 0.79
CA PHE A 232 16.90 -18.64 0.04
C PHE A 232 17.00 -17.53 -1.01
N ALA A 233 15.90 -17.24 -1.72
CA ALA A 233 15.86 -16.19 -2.73
C ALA A 233 15.94 -14.79 -2.09
N THR A 234 15.31 -14.59 -0.94
CA THR A 234 15.28 -13.29 -0.25
C THR A 234 16.57 -12.99 0.48
N ASN A 235 17.30 -13.99 0.96
CA ASN A 235 18.65 -13.81 1.49
C ASN A 235 19.61 -13.13 0.49
N GLN A 236 19.38 -13.24 -0.82
CA GLN A 236 20.17 -12.52 -1.84
C GLN A 236 19.73 -11.05 -2.00
N PHE A 237 18.52 -10.72 -1.54
CA PHE A 237 17.92 -9.39 -1.59
C PHE A 237 18.17 -8.60 -0.30
N GLU A 238 18.11 -9.29 0.84
CA GLU A 238 18.41 -8.81 2.19
C GLU A 238 19.88 -8.39 2.26
N GLY A 239 20.13 -7.09 2.35
CA GLY A 239 21.51 -6.56 2.41
C GLY A 239 22.10 -6.11 1.08
N ARG A 240 21.40 -6.27 -0.06
CA ARG A 240 21.85 -5.64 -1.32
C ARG A 240 21.66 -4.12 -1.23
N LEU A 241 22.77 -3.43 -1.05
CA LEU A 241 22.87 -1.97 -1.16
C LEU A 241 23.24 -1.60 -2.60
N PRO A 242 22.67 -0.51 -3.16
CA PRO A 242 23.10 0.01 -4.44
C PRO A 242 24.49 0.65 -4.36
N VAL A 243 25.11 0.86 -5.52
CA VAL A 243 26.33 1.66 -5.66
C VAL A 243 25.92 3.07 -6.07
N ALA A 244 26.36 4.11 -5.33
CA ALA A 244 25.91 5.49 -5.56
C ALA A 244 26.07 5.96 -7.02
N SER A 245 27.20 5.59 -7.67
CA SER A 245 27.49 5.96 -9.06
C SER A 245 26.54 5.34 -10.10
N GLU A 246 25.79 4.32 -9.74
CA GLU A 246 24.80 3.68 -10.62
C GLU A 246 23.40 4.29 -10.47
N ILE A 247 23.20 5.17 -9.48
CA ILE A 247 21.92 5.78 -9.14
C ILE A 247 21.81 7.16 -9.79
N SER A 248 20.72 7.39 -10.51
CA SER A 248 20.36 8.69 -11.08
C SER A 248 19.78 9.60 -10.00
N SER A 249 18.83 9.07 -9.23
CA SER A 249 18.19 9.76 -8.11
C SER A 249 17.67 8.79 -7.05
N VAL A 250 17.49 9.30 -5.83
CA VAL A 250 16.92 8.53 -4.73
C VAL A 250 15.82 9.31 -4.02
N TYR A 251 14.75 8.60 -3.71
CA TYR A 251 13.75 9.02 -2.73
C TYR A 251 13.97 8.27 -1.42
N ILE A 252 13.83 8.98 -0.30
CA ILE A 252 13.78 8.42 1.03
C ILE A 252 12.65 9.11 1.81
N GLY A 253 11.81 8.34 2.50
CA GLY A 253 10.61 8.88 3.13
C GLY A 253 9.84 7.88 4.00
N SER A 254 8.71 8.31 4.56
CA SER A 254 7.76 7.45 5.28
C SER A 254 6.49 7.13 4.48
N ASN A 255 6.26 7.86 3.39
CA ASN A 255 5.06 7.74 2.56
C ASN A 255 5.23 6.68 1.47
N THR A 256 4.19 5.87 1.28
CA THR A 256 4.10 4.94 0.15
C THR A 256 3.18 5.47 -0.96
N TRP A 257 2.36 6.48 -0.67
CA TRP A 257 1.48 7.14 -1.63
C TRP A 257 2.00 8.53 -1.99
N ILE A 258 2.03 8.81 -3.29
CA ILE A 258 2.62 10.01 -3.87
C ILE A 258 1.59 10.63 -4.81
N TYR A 259 1.53 11.97 -4.84
CA TYR A 259 0.65 12.67 -5.76
C TYR A 259 1.39 13.78 -6.49
N SER A 260 0.98 13.99 -7.73
CA SER A 260 1.38 15.13 -8.56
C SER A 260 0.12 15.88 -8.94
N GLN A 261 0.13 17.20 -8.77
CA GLN A 261 -0.85 18.07 -9.40
C GLN A 261 -0.53 18.18 -10.89
N GLU A 262 -1.43 17.70 -11.75
CA GLU A 262 -1.34 18.01 -13.17
C GLU A 262 -1.70 19.48 -13.42
N THR A 263 -1.07 20.06 -14.45
CA THR A 263 -1.35 21.42 -14.90
C THR A 263 -2.71 21.46 -15.61
N ASP A 264 -3.58 22.35 -15.13
CA ASP A 264 -4.81 22.93 -15.72
C ASP A 264 -6.17 22.29 -15.41
N GLU A 265 -6.26 21.10 -14.85
CA GLU A 265 -7.52 20.54 -14.37
C GLU A 265 -7.29 19.97 -12.98
N SER A 266 -8.21 20.17 -12.04
CA SER A 266 -8.12 19.79 -10.63
C SER A 266 -8.03 18.27 -10.36
N GLU A 267 -7.44 17.51 -11.29
CA GLU A 267 -7.15 16.10 -11.22
C GLU A 267 -5.79 15.89 -10.55
N PHE A 268 -5.84 15.24 -9.39
CA PHE A 268 -4.65 14.75 -8.71
C PHE A 268 -4.33 13.37 -9.26
N GLU A 269 -3.19 13.21 -9.90
CA GLU A 269 -2.69 11.87 -10.21
C GLU A 269 -1.95 11.34 -8.98
N GLY A 270 -2.54 10.31 -8.35
CA GLY A 270 -1.95 9.61 -7.21
C GLY A 270 -1.36 8.27 -7.64
N ARG A 271 -0.14 7.96 -7.22
CA ARG A 271 0.53 6.69 -7.47
C ARG A 271 1.16 6.13 -6.20
N GLN A 272 1.24 4.81 -6.14
CA GLN A 272 2.10 4.16 -5.16
C GLN A 272 3.55 4.35 -5.58
N ILE A 273 4.43 4.57 -4.62
CA ILE A 273 5.84 4.85 -4.89
C ILE A 273 6.53 3.73 -5.69
N TYR A 274 6.16 2.48 -5.45
CA TYR A 274 6.77 1.34 -6.14
C TYR A 274 6.32 1.20 -7.61
N SER A 275 5.30 1.96 -8.03
CA SER A 275 4.86 2.07 -9.43
C SER A 275 5.16 3.46 -10.02
N ALA A 276 5.75 4.36 -9.23
CA ALA A 276 6.11 5.70 -9.69
C ALA A 276 7.38 5.64 -10.56
N THR A 277 7.33 6.31 -11.71
CA THR A 277 8.52 6.52 -12.54
C THR A 277 9.34 7.68 -11.99
N GLU A 278 10.64 7.72 -12.29
CA GLU A 278 11.48 8.86 -11.91
C GLU A 278 10.90 10.19 -12.43
N GLU A 279 10.33 10.21 -13.64
CA GLU A 279 9.68 11.39 -14.21
C GLU A 279 8.47 11.85 -13.39
N PHE A 280 7.62 10.92 -12.95
CA PHE A 280 6.48 11.22 -12.11
C PHE A 280 6.93 11.80 -10.76
N MET A 281 7.96 11.20 -10.16
CA MET A 281 8.53 11.67 -8.89
C MET A 281 9.07 13.09 -8.98
N LYS A 282 9.65 13.50 -10.11
CA LYS A 282 10.13 14.88 -10.32
C LYS A 282 9.00 15.92 -10.37
N LYS A 283 7.77 15.49 -10.66
CA LYS A 283 6.57 16.34 -10.72
C LYS A 283 5.72 16.24 -9.43
N ALA A 284 6.05 15.32 -8.53
CA ALA A 284 5.26 15.07 -7.33
C ALA A 284 5.47 16.16 -6.27
N ASP A 285 4.39 16.58 -5.62
CA ASP A 285 4.39 17.71 -4.67
C ASP A 285 4.84 17.30 -3.26
N ASN A 286 4.74 16.01 -2.93
CA ASN A 286 5.02 15.48 -1.59
C ASN A 286 6.31 14.65 -1.52
N VAL A 287 7.26 14.91 -2.41
CA VAL A 287 8.46 14.11 -2.62
C VAL A 287 9.68 15.01 -2.77
N ILE A 288 10.80 14.57 -2.21
CA ILE A 288 12.11 15.13 -2.51
C ILE A 288 12.94 14.04 -3.19
N LEU A 289 13.44 14.33 -4.39
CA LEU A 289 14.45 13.50 -5.05
C LEU A 289 15.84 14.09 -4.84
N TYR A 290 16.76 13.22 -4.45
CA TYR A 290 18.17 13.55 -4.29
C TYR A 290 18.97 12.99 -5.46
N GLU A 291 19.67 13.87 -6.17
CA GLU A 291 20.48 13.55 -7.36
C GLU A 291 21.99 13.71 -7.09
N ASP A 292 22.36 14.41 -6.02
CA ASP A 292 23.76 14.60 -5.62
C ASP A 292 24.37 13.27 -5.15
N GLN A 293 25.52 12.92 -5.73
CA GLN A 293 26.19 11.64 -5.47
C GLN A 293 26.63 11.46 -4.01
N GLN A 294 27.08 12.54 -3.36
CA GLN A 294 27.45 12.45 -1.95
C GLN A 294 26.22 12.25 -1.06
N THR A 295 25.10 12.86 -1.41
CA THR A 295 23.81 12.69 -0.73
C THR A 295 23.26 11.28 -0.91
N ILE A 296 23.30 10.76 -2.14
CA ILE A 296 22.93 9.37 -2.44
C ILE A 296 23.78 8.41 -1.60
N GLN A 297 25.09 8.63 -1.51
CA GLN A 297 25.97 7.80 -0.69
C GLN A 297 25.59 7.85 0.80
N ALA A 298 25.31 9.03 1.34
CA ALA A 298 24.85 9.17 2.73
C ALA A 298 23.52 8.41 2.97
N ILE A 299 22.57 8.47 2.04
CA ILE A 299 21.31 7.73 2.12
C ILE A 299 21.56 6.21 2.09
N ILE A 300 22.52 5.73 1.28
CA ILE A 300 22.94 4.33 1.26
C ILE A 300 23.55 3.90 2.60
N ASP A 301 24.29 4.78 3.26
CA ASP A 301 24.87 4.49 4.58
C ASP A 301 23.80 4.44 5.69
N VAL A 302 22.80 5.33 5.64
CA VAL A 302 21.60 5.25 6.49
C VAL A 302 20.85 3.94 6.24
N HIS A 303 20.65 3.57 4.97
CA HIS A 303 20.00 2.32 4.57
C HIS A 303 20.75 1.10 5.10
N ARG A 304 22.09 1.10 5.04
CA ARG A 304 22.93 0.06 5.65
C ARG A 304 22.64 -0.09 7.13
N GLU A 305 22.51 1.00 7.86
CA GLU A 305 22.25 0.97 9.30
C GLU A 305 20.83 0.47 9.61
N VAL A 306 19.82 0.85 8.81
CA VAL A 306 18.45 0.33 8.94
C VAL A 306 18.39 -1.19 8.74
N ILE A 307 19.17 -1.75 7.82
CA ILE A 307 19.25 -3.21 7.64
C ILE A 307 19.83 -3.90 8.89
N ARG A 308 20.82 -3.26 9.56
CA ARG A 308 21.46 -3.84 10.75
C ARG A 308 20.60 -3.74 11.99
N ASN A 309 19.91 -2.61 12.16
CA ASN A 309 19.12 -2.33 13.33
C ASN A 309 17.88 -1.50 12.94
N GLN A 310 16.68 -2.06 13.08
CA GLN A 310 15.42 -1.35 12.81
C GLN A 310 14.90 -0.57 14.03
N ASP A 311 15.58 -0.58 15.17
CA ASP A 311 15.18 0.18 16.35
C ASP A 311 15.21 1.70 16.10
N TYR A 312 14.21 2.41 16.62
CA TYR A 312 14.09 3.86 16.53
C TYR A 312 13.20 4.44 17.65
N TYR A 313 13.13 5.78 17.77
CA TYR A 313 12.37 6.46 18.83
C TYR A 313 10.88 6.14 18.87
N TYR A 314 10.29 5.73 17.75
CA TYR A 314 8.89 5.36 17.62
C TYR A 314 8.67 4.49 16.39
N ASN A 315 7.52 3.81 16.33
CA ASN A 315 7.16 2.99 15.18
C ASN A 315 6.95 3.87 13.94
N MET A 316 7.65 3.58 12.86
CA MET A 316 7.45 4.32 11.60
C MET A 316 7.83 3.52 10.36
N SER A 317 7.15 3.84 9.26
CA SER A 317 7.55 3.37 7.93
C SER A 317 8.82 4.06 7.48
N PHE A 318 9.75 3.30 6.92
CA PHE A 318 10.97 3.80 6.30
C PHE A 318 11.08 3.21 4.90
N VAL A 319 11.00 4.09 3.91
CA VAL A 319 10.80 3.78 2.50
C VAL A 319 11.94 4.38 1.70
N ILE A 320 12.54 3.59 0.80
CA ILE A 320 13.57 4.08 -0.13
C ILE A 320 13.25 3.59 -1.54
N ALA A 321 13.34 4.48 -2.52
CA ALA A 321 13.32 4.12 -3.94
C ALA A 321 14.57 4.67 -4.63
N TYR A 322 15.43 3.78 -5.11
CA TYR A 322 16.60 4.14 -5.91
C TYR A 322 16.28 3.98 -7.39
N TYR A 323 16.44 5.05 -8.16
CA TYR A 323 16.34 5.05 -9.61
C TYR A 323 17.74 4.88 -10.20
N TYR A 324 17.94 3.85 -11.02
CA TYR A 324 19.23 3.55 -11.63
C TYR A 324 19.37 4.30 -12.95
N ASN A 325 20.62 4.59 -13.34
CA ASN A 325 20.97 5.19 -14.62
C ASN A 325 20.50 4.38 -15.84
N ASN A 326 20.24 3.08 -15.68
CA ASN A 326 19.73 2.20 -16.73
C ASN A 326 18.18 2.15 -16.81
N GLY A 327 17.48 2.87 -15.93
CA GLY A 327 16.02 2.89 -15.85
C GLY A 327 15.40 1.89 -14.86
N ASP A 328 16.19 1.02 -14.24
CA ASP A 328 15.69 0.11 -13.21
C ASP A 328 15.38 0.86 -11.90
N VAL A 329 14.46 0.31 -11.11
CA VAL A 329 14.08 0.89 -9.81
C VAL A 329 14.24 -0.16 -8.71
N LEU A 330 14.97 0.22 -7.66
CA LEU A 330 15.11 -0.60 -6.45
C LEU A 330 14.31 0.02 -5.31
N TYR A 331 13.18 -0.60 -5.00
CA TYR A 331 12.35 -0.23 -3.87
C TYR A 331 12.71 -1.01 -2.60
N ARG A 332 12.64 -0.35 -1.45
CA ARG A 332 12.79 -0.94 -0.12
C ARG A 332 11.80 -0.37 0.87
N TYR A 333 11.27 -1.25 1.72
CA TYR A 333 10.32 -0.90 2.78
C TYR A 333 10.70 -1.56 4.10
N TYR A 334 10.81 -0.76 5.16
CA TYR A 334 11.14 -1.20 6.51
C TYR A 334 10.13 -0.62 7.51
N ASN A 335 9.94 -1.35 8.60
CA ASN A 335 9.20 -0.88 9.76
C ASN A 335 10.20 -0.63 10.88
N LEU A 336 10.52 0.63 11.15
CA LEU A 336 11.31 0.97 12.32
C LEU A 336 10.48 0.72 13.58
N LEU A 337 11.10 0.13 14.59
CA LEU A 337 10.45 -0.35 15.80
C LEU A 337 10.78 0.56 16.99
N GLU A 338 9.75 0.95 17.74
CA GLU A 338 9.90 1.78 18.93
C GLU A 338 10.80 1.13 19.98
N LYS A 339 11.84 1.86 20.39
CA LYS A 339 12.76 1.49 21.45
C LYS A 339 13.20 2.71 22.24
N SER A 340 12.99 2.66 23.56
CA SER A 340 13.26 3.80 24.45
C SER A 340 14.74 4.13 24.63
N ASP A 341 15.64 3.17 24.40
CA ASP A 341 17.10 3.30 24.52
C ASP A 341 17.81 3.24 23.16
N TYR A 342 17.19 3.80 22.12
CA TYR A 342 17.78 3.91 20.79
C TYR A 342 19.14 4.64 20.81
N ASP A 343 20.11 4.13 20.05
CA ASP A 343 21.53 4.48 20.12
C ASP A 343 21.95 5.71 19.29
N GLY A 344 21.03 6.29 18.51
CA GLY A 344 21.28 7.47 17.69
C GLY A 344 22.15 7.23 16.44
N GLN A 345 22.54 5.99 16.13
CA GLN A 345 23.49 5.71 15.04
C GLN A 345 22.98 6.21 13.67
N LYS A 346 21.67 6.05 13.38
CA LYS A 346 21.10 6.48 12.10
C LYS A 346 21.15 7.99 11.96
N ASP A 347 20.95 8.73 13.05
CA ASP A 347 20.94 10.19 13.08
C ASP A 347 22.34 10.76 12.81
N VAL A 348 23.41 10.08 13.26
CA VAL A 348 24.79 10.48 12.95
C VAL A 348 25.04 10.53 11.44
N PHE A 349 24.59 9.52 10.68
CA PHE A 349 24.74 9.50 9.23
C PHE A 349 23.93 10.62 8.53
N VAL A 350 22.80 11.01 9.12
CA VAL A 350 21.92 12.04 8.53
C VAL A 350 22.40 13.46 8.85
N LYS A 351 23.07 13.69 9.98
CA LYS A 351 23.57 15.02 10.38
C LYS A 351 24.50 15.66 9.35
N GLU A 352 25.37 14.87 8.71
CA GLU A 352 26.25 15.38 7.66
C GLU A 352 25.47 15.80 6.41
N LEU A 353 24.38 15.10 6.11
CA LEU A 353 23.50 15.40 4.99
C LEU A 353 22.69 16.69 5.23
N MET A 354 22.13 16.84 6.43
CA MET A 354 21.24 17.96 6.77
C MET A 354 21.91 19.33 6.68
N ASN A 355 23.24 19.37 6.81
CA ASN A 355 24.00 20.61 6.75
C ASN A 355 24.35 21.07 5.33
N LYS A 356 24.00 20.31 4.29
CA LYS A 356 24.24 20.70 2.90
C LYS A 356 23.21 21.68 2.39
N ASP A 357 23.66 22.62 1.57
CA ASP A 357 22.79 23.65 0.98
C ASP A 357 21.68 23.04 0.11
N ASP A 358 21.97 22.01 -0.69
CA ASP A 358 20.94 21.32 -1.52
C ASP A 358 19.84 20.69 -0.66
N PHE A 359 20.21 20.07 0.48
CA PHE A 359 19.25 19.48 1.40
C PHE A 359 18.35 20.56 2.00
N LYS A 360 18.95 21.64 2.52
CA LYS A 360 18.23 22.77 3.12
C LYS A 360 17.28 23.45 2.14
N LEU A 361 17.75 23.67 0.91
CA LEU A 361 16.98 24.26 -0.18
C LEU A 361 15.76 23.41 -0.53
N LYS A 362 15.93 22.08 -0.67
CA LYS A 362 14.83 21.16 -0.99
C LYS A 362 13.85 20.98 0.18
N ARG A 363 14.36 20.96 1.42
CA ARG A 363 13.55 20.68 2.61
C ARG A 363 12.76 21.88 3.10
N MET A 364 13.33 23.08 2.99
CA MET A 364 12.72 24.30 3.50
C MET A 364 12.95 25.46 2.49
N PRO A 365 12.36 25.37 1.29
CA PRO A 365 12.57 26.37 0.24
C PRO A 365 12.14 27.77 0.69
N PHE A 366 11.06 27.90 1.47
CA PHE A 366 10.63 29.18 2.05
C PHE A 366 11.76 29.92 2.79
N VAL A 367 12.67 29.19 3.44
CA VAL A 367 13.78 29.76 4.20
C VAL A 367 15.01 29.96 3.32
N TYR A 368 15.38 28.96 2.52
CA TYR A 368 16.69 28.90 1.86
C TYR A 368 16.70 29.28 0.37
N ASP A 369 15.56 29.36 -0.31
CA ASP A 369 15.49 29.82 -1.70
C ASP A 369 15.32 31.33 -1.75
N ASP A 370 16.40 32.08 -1.99
CA ASP A 370 16.37 33.56 -2.07
C ASP A 370 15.34 34.06 -3.11
N GLY A 371 15.01 33.25 -4.12
CA GLY A 371 14.00 33.53 -5.13
C GLY A 371 12.55 33.26 -4.69
N TYR A 372 12.32 32.59 -3.55
CA TYR A 372 11.00 32.06 -3.15
C TYR A 372 9.89 33.11 -3.14
N LEU A 373 10.20 34.32 -2.68
CA LEU A 373 9.24 35.42 -2.56
C LEU A 373 9.16 36.30 -3.82
N THR A 374 9.99 36.03 -4.83
CA THR A 374 10.10 36.87 -6.02
C THR A 374 8.84 36.75 -6.89
N GLY A 375 8.11 37.86 -7.06
CA GLY A 375 6.92 37.91 -7.90
C GLY A 375 5.62 37.50 -7.20
N LEU A 376 5.67 37.13 -5.92
CA LEU A 376 4.47 36.79 -5.14
C LEU A 376 3.75 38.06 -4.64
N VAL A 377 2.42 38.00 -4.61
CA VAL A 377 1.58 39.01 -3.94
C VAL A 377 1.85 38.95 -2.42
N LYS A 378 1.63 40.07 -1.71
CA LYS A 378 1.75 40.14 -0.25
C LYS A 378 1.00 38.95 0.39
N PRO A 379 1.68 38.08 1.18
CA PRO A 379 1.04 36.90 1.74
C PRO A 379 -0.02 37.27 2.77
N SER A 380 -1.04 36.42 2.88
CA SER A 380 -1.95 36.40 4.02
C SER A 380 -1.29 35.62 5.16
N ILE A 381 -1.34 36.17 6.36
CA ILE A 381 -0.64 35.58 7.52
C ILE A 381 -1.65 35.38 8.63
N THR A 382 -1.62 34.20 9.23
CA THR A 382 -2.41 33.85 10.40
C THR A 382 -1.46 33.35 11.48
N ILE A 383 -1.59 33.83 12.70
CA ILE A 383 -0.79 33.36 13.83
C ILE A 383 -1.72 33.02 14.99
N HIS A 384 -1.54 31.84 15.56
CA HIS A 384 -2.27 31.33 16.71
C HIS A 384 -1.31 31.06 17.86
N TYR A 385 -1.62 31.57 19.06
CA TYR A 385 -0.86 31.23 20.26
C TYR A 385 -1.41 29.96 20.91
N GLU A 386 -0.52 29.02 21.17
CA GLU A 386 -0.79 27.80 21.94
C GLU A 386 -0.16 27.95 23.33
N GLY A 387 -0.99 27.96 24.37
CA GLY A 387 -0.56 28.03 25.76
C GLY A 387 -1.72 27.78 26.70
N LYS A 388 -1.51 27.96 28.02
CA LYS A 388 -2.57 27.76 29.02
C LYS A 388 -3.79 28.67 28.81
N ASP A 389 -3.59 29.83 28.22
CA ASP A 389 -4.64 30.78 27.83
C ASP A 389 -4.60 30.99 26.32
N VAL A 390 -5.54 30.40 25.58
CA VAL A 390 -5.63 30.58 24.12
C VAL A 390 -5.93 32.05 23.83
N LYS A 391 -4.98 32.75 23.21
CA LYS A 391 -5.13 34.12 22.72
C LYS A 391 -5.10 34.09 21.20
N SER A 392 -6.11 34.66 20.55
CA SER A 392 -6.04 34.94 19.11
C SER A 392 -5.27 36.24 18.90
N ILE A 393 -4.38 36.25 17.92
CA ILE A 393 -3.59 37.45 17.63
C ILE A 393 -4.49 38.45 16.90
N PRO A 394 -4.59 39.70 17.40
CA PRO A 394 -5.43 40.71 16.77
C PRO A 394 -4.91 41.02 15.37
N GLN A 395 -5.83 41.17 14.42
CA GLN A 395 -5.53 41.41 13.00
C GLN A 395 -4.66 42.66 12.76
N SER A 396 -4.63 43.60 13.71
CA SER A 396 -3.76 44.79 13.68
C SER A 396 -2.27 44.46 13.86
N ALA A 397 -1.92 43.48 14.71
CA ALA A 397 -0.53 43.06 14.95
C ALA A 397 0.06 42.34 13.73
N ILE A 398 -0.79 41.68 12.94
CA ILE A 398 -0.41 41.03 11.68
C ILE A 398 0.05 42.07 10.64
N GLY A 399 -0.38 43.33 10.76
CA GLY A 399 0.05 44.43 9.89
C GLY A 399 1.54 44.80 10.01
N GLU A 400 2.18 44.48 11.14
CA GLU A 400 3.59 44.76 11.44
C GLU A 400 4.51 43.56 11.14
N PHE A 401 3.95 42.43 10.72
CA PHE A 401 4.73 41.25 10.38
C PHE A 401 5.55 41.48 9.11
N ASP A 402 6.87 41.51 9.27
CA ASP A 402 7.87 41.45 8.20
C ASP A 402 8.29 40.00 7.94
N VAL A 403 7.97 39.52 6.74
CA VAL A 403 8.27 38.15 6.29
C VAL A 403 9.78 37.91 6.15
N GLU A 404 10.55 38.93 5.78
CA GLU A 404 12.01 38.80 5.60
C GLU A 404 12.71 38.70 6.96
N ILE A 405 12.28 39.48 7.96
CA ILE A 405 12.78 39.36 9.34
C ILE A 405 12.44 37.98 9.91
N PHE A 406 11.18 37.54 9.76
CA PHE A 406 10.74 36.21 10.18
C PHE A 406 11.61 35.12 9.56
N ARG A 407 11.79 35.18 8.24
CA ARG A 407 12.57 34.20 7.47
C ARG A 407 14.04 34.20 7.86
N ALA A 408 14.65 35.36 8.11
CA ALA A 408 16.03 35.48 8.55
C ALA A 408 16.26 34.91 9.97
N ASN A 409 15.33 35.15 10.90
CA ASN A 409 15.37 34.56 12.24
C ASN A 409 15.15 33.04 12.18
N LEU A 410 14.16 32.60 11.41
CA LEU A 410 13.88 31.18 11.19
C LEU A 410 15.08 30.45 10.58
N LYS A 411 15.81 31.08 9.65
CA LYS A 411 17.04 30.52 9.08
C LYS A 411 18.09 30.21 10.15
N LYS A 412 18.33 31.16 11.06
CA LYS A 412 19.32 31.00 12.15
C LYS A 412 18.91 29.88 13.10
N ASP A 413 17.66 29.91 13.55
CA ASP A 413 17.13 28.92 14.48
C ASP A 413 17.12 27.52 13.86
N PHE A 414 16.69 27.42 12.60
CA PHE A 414 16.64 26.15 11.90
C PHE A 414 18.05 25.61 11.65
N ASP A 415 19.02 26.44 11.23
CA ASP A 415 20.42 26.00 11.10
C ASP A 415 20.97 25.43 12.42
N LYS A 416 20.71 26.10 13.55
CA LYS A 416 21.10 25.62 14.87
C LYS A 416 20.39 24.32 15.23
N TYR A 417 19.09 24.25 14.99
CA TYR A 417 18.27 23.09 15.28
C TYR A 417 18.72 21.85 14.49
N LEU A 418 19.06 21.99 13.21
CA LEU A 418 19.59 20.88 12.40
C LEU A 418 20.94 20.35 12.95
N MET A 419 21.77 21.20 13.56
CA MET A 419 23.05 20.79 14.16
C MET A 419 22.85 20.07 15.51
N GLU A 420 21.92 20.56 16.33
CA GLU A 420 21.72 20.10 17.70
C GLU A 420 20.75 18.91 17.81
N SER A 421 19.89 18.68 16.82
CA SER A 421 18.86 17.63 16.86
C SER A 421 19.43 16.23 17.06
N ASP A 422 18.81 15.45 17.93
CA ASP A 422 19.05 14.01 18.12
C ASP A 422 18.14 13.13 17.26
N LYS A 423 17.22 13.74 16.50
CA LYS A 423 16.19 13.11 15.68
C LYS A 423 16.35 13.46 14.19
N SER A 424 17.60 13.59 13.74
CA SER A 424 18.00 13.95 12.38
C SER A 424 17.33 13.08 11.30
N LEU A 425 17.15 11.79 11.55
CA LEU A 425 16.51 10.88 10.60
C LEU A 425 15.07 11.29 10.28
N ASN A 426 14.33 11.87 11.23
CA ASN A 426 12.96 12.33 11.00
C ASN A 426 12.89 13.41 9.92
N PHE A 427 13.86 14.32 9.88
CA PHE A 427 13.90 15.38 8.87
C PHE A 427 14.13 14.85 7.47
N LEU A 428 14.88 13.76 7.35
CA LEU A 428 15.16 13.14 6.07
C LEU A 428 13.91 12.43 5.52
N ILE A 429 13.09 11.84 6.37
CA ILE A 429 12.03 10.91 5.95
C ILE A 429 10.61 11.46 6.03
N GLN A 430 10.38 12.54 6.76
CA GLN A 430 9.07 13.18 6.84
C GLN A 430 8.69 13.77 5.48
N SER A 431 7.39 13.82 5.16
CA SER A 431 6.90 14.49 3.95
C SER A 431 7.37 15.95 3.90
N PRO A 432 7.74 16.51 2.73
CA PRO A 432 8.01 17.94 2.62
C PRO A 432 6.78 18.79 2.94
N ASN A 433 5.57 18.25 2.75
CA ASN A 433 4.31 18.96 3.05
C ASN A 433 3.87 18.82 4.51
N ASP A 434 4.51 17.94 5.28
CA ASP A 434 4.29 17.84 6.71
C ASP A 434 5.21 18.83 7.43
N TYR A 435 4.92 20.13 7.34
CA TYR A 435 5.67 21.18 8.03
C TYR A 435 5.38 21.25 9.56
N TYR A 436 4.83 20.17 10.12
CA TYR A 436 4.80 19.95 11.56
C TYR A 436 6.21 19.58 12.02
N PHE A 437 7.06 20.59 12.22
CA PHE A 437 8.45 20.47 12.70
C PHE A 437 8.57 20.02 14.16
N MET A 438 7.57 19.32 14.69
CA MET A 438 7.53 18.99 16.10
C MET A 438 7.36 17.51 16.27
N GLU A 439 8.08 17.01 17.27
CA GLU A 439 8.00 15.67 17.82
C GLU A 439 6.63 15.09 17.57
N PRO A 440 6.54 13.82 17.09
CA PRO A 440 5.28 13.22 16.69
C PRO A 440 4.24 13.60 17.73
N TYR A 441 3.40 14.57 17.35
CA TYR A 441 2.29 15.01 18.18
C TYR A 441 1.63 13.71 18.52
N GLY A 442 1.65 13.36 19.81
CA GLY A 442 1.20 12.07 20.28
C GLY A 442 -0.19 11.88 19.73
N ARG A 443 -0.29 11.12 18.63
CA ARG A 443 -1.55 10.70 18.05
C ARG A 443 -2.17 9.92 19.17
N TYR A 444 -3.03 10.57 19.94
CA TYR A 444 -3.84 9.94 20.96
C TYR A 444 -3.03 8.98 21.86
N LYS A 445 -2.10 9.50 22.69
CA LYS A 445 -1.91 8.86 24.00
C LYS A 445 -3.14 9.18 24.85
N VAL A 446 -4.24 8.48 24.53
CA VAL A 446 -5.38 8.31 25.42
C VAL A 446 -4.83 7.60 26.65
N ASP A 447 -5.10 8.18 27.81
CA ASP A 447 -4.72 7.75 29.16
C ASP A 447 -3.21 7.81 29.49
N THR A 448 -2.72 9.01 29.76
CA THR A 448 -1.66 9.16 30.78
C THR A 448 -2.23 9.95 31.96
N THR A 449 -1.99 9.45 33.17
CA THR A 449 -2.43 10.02 34.46
C THR A 449 -1.70 11.31 34.84
N GLU A 450 -0.81 11.80 33.98
CA GLU A 450 -0.02 13.01 34.21
C GLU A 450 -0.60 14.19 33.41
N PRO A 451 -0.75 15.36 34.04
CA PRO A 451 -1.28 16.53 33.35
C PRO A 451 -0.36 16.92 32.18
N TYR A 452 -0.91 16.88 30.97
CA TYR A 452 -0.23 17.31 29.75
C TYR A 452 0.18 18.77 29.88
N ILE A 453 1.49 19.03 29.90
CA ILE A 453 2.04 20.39 29.91
C ILE A 453 2.02 20.89 28.46
N VAL A 454 1.09 21.78 28.13
CA VAL A 454 1.11 22.49 26.84
C VAL A 454 2.31 23.43 26.85
N GLU A 455 3.34 23.09 26.09
CA GLU A 455 4.47 23.97 25.83
C GLU A 455 3.99 25.21 25.06
N GLU A 456 4.46 26.40 25.46
CA GLU A 456 4.15 27.66 24.79
C GLU A 456 4.68 27.64 23.35
N ALA A 457 3.80 27.91 22.38
CA ALA A 457 4.14 27.92 20.97
C ALA A 457 3.30 28.91 20.16
N TYR A 458 3.79 29.26 18.98
CA TYR A 458 3.05 29.98 17.95
C TYR A 458 2.87 29.08 16.74
N TYR A 459 1.63 28.90 16.31
CA TYR A 459 1.33 28.29 15.03
C TYR A 459 1.16 29.40 13.99
N VAL A 460 2.11 29.47 13.05
CA VAL A 460 2.19 30.48 11.99
C VAL A 460 1.74 29.82 10.69
N GLU A 461 0.79 30.43 9.99
CA GLU A 461 0.38 30.07 8.64
C GLU A 461 0.59 31.27 7.71
N ILE A 462 1.24 31.04 6.58
CA ILE A 462 1.52 32.04 5.54
C ILE A 462 0.95 31.48 4.23
N SER A 463 -0.07 32.14 3.70
CA SER A 463 -0.69 31.80 2.42
C SER A 463 -0.31 32.83 1.36
N PHE A 464 0.20 32.37 0.23
CA PHE A 464 0.55 33.16 -0.94
C PHE A 464 -0.62 33.06 -1.92
N ASN A 465 -1.26 34.19 -2.20
CA ASN A 465 -2.48 34.24 -3.00
C ASN A 465 -2.12 34.14 -4.49
N GLU A 466 -2.09 32.94 -5.06
CA GLU A 466 -2.04 32.73 -6.52
C GLU A 466 -3.35 32.12 -7.03
N GLU A 467 -3.85 32.62 -8.16
CA GLU A 467 -5.05 32.13 -8.85
C GLU A 467 -4.92 30.68 -9.37
N SER A 468 -3.71 30.12 -9.40
CA SER A 468 -3.48 28.71 -9.73
C SER A 468 -3.12 27.91 -8.48
N MET A 469 -3.92 26.90 -8.14
CA MET A 469 -3.73 25.98 -7.01
C MET A 469 -2.47 25.11 -7.16
N LYS A 470 -1.27 25.69 -7.07
CA LYS A 470 -0.05 24.91 -6.91
C LYS A 470 0.22 24.71 -5.42
N SER A 471 0.67 23.51 -5.05
CA SER A 471 1.15 23.06 -3.73
C SER A 471 2.13 24.00 -2.99
N LYS A 472 2.61 25.08 -3.63
CA LYS A 472 3.57 26.06 -3.12
C LYS A 472 2.94 27.29 -2.43
N ASN A 473 1.61 27.39 -2.40
CA ASN A 473 0.89 28.59 -1.97
C ASN A 473 0.67 28.71 -0.45
N TYR A 474 1.24 27.80 0.35
CA TYR A 474 1.00 27.78 1.78
C TYR A 474 2.20 27.22 2.54
N PHE A 475 2.60 27.92 3.59
CA PHE A 475 3.63 27.53 4.55
C PHE A 475 3.03 27.57 5.94
N SER A 476 3.18 26.51 6.73
CA SER A 476 2.81 26.54 8.14
C SER A 476 3.92 25.98 9.01
N LEU A 477 4.03 26.51 10.23
CA LEU A 477 5.07 26.14 11.17
C LEU A 477 4.58 26.35 12.59
N ARG A 478 4.84 25.38 13.47
CA ARG A 478 4.75 25.56 14.92
C ARG A 478 6.12 26.00 15.44
N VAL A 479 6.18 27.16 16.09
CA VAL A 479 7.39 27.79 16.65
C VAL A 479 7.32 27.71 18.17
N THR A 480 8.20 26.93 18.79
CA THR A 480 8.36 26.86 20.26
C THR A 480 9.60 27.61 20.70
N LYS A 481 9.90 27.58 22.00
CA LYS A 481 11.14 28.11 22.59
C LYS A 481 12.42 27.42 22.08
N ALA A 482 12.31 26.34 21.32
CA ALA A 482 13.42 25.73 20.59
C ALA A 482 13.91 26.59 19.40
N PHE A 483 13.13 27.60 19.00
CA PHE A 483 13.43 28.58 17.96
C PHE A 483 13.47 29.99 18.59
N PRO A 484 14.49 30.31 19.40
CA PRO A 484 14.46 31.48 20.28
C PRO A 484 14.27 32.79 19.51
N GLU A 485 15.05 33.00 18.45
CA GLU A 485 15.03 34.23 17.66
C GLU A 485 13.69 34.43 16.92
N THR A 486 13.11 33.34 16.41
CA THR A 486 11.80 33.34 15.72
C THR A 486 10.67 33.52 16.72
N PHE A 487 10.75 32.86 17.87
CA PHE A 487 9.77 32.94 18.94
C PHE A 487 9.71 34.35 19.53
N GLU A 488 10.87 34.94 19.84
CA GLU A 488 10.97 36.32 20.36
C GLU A 488 10.44 37.35 19.37
N TYR A 489 10.71 37.17 18.07
CA TYR A 489 10.14 38.05 17.05
C TYR A 489 8.62 38.00 17.02
N ILE A 490 8.00 36.80 16.99
CA ILE A 490 6.54 36.69 17.01
C ILE A 490 5.98 37.25 18.33
N ALA A 491 6.63 36.97 19.46
CA ALA A 491 6.21 37.48 20.77
C ALA A 491 6.26 39.02 20.82
N SER A 492 7.25 39.65 20.19
CA SER A 492 7.38 41.11 20.14
C SER A 492 6.26 41.81 19.36
N LEU A 493 5.55 41.09 18.48
CA LEU A 493 4.36 41.60 17.78
C LEU A 493 3.12 41.61 18.69
N MET A 494 3.21 41.03 19.90
CA MET A 494 2.11 40.94 20.87
C MET A 494 2.21 41.93 22.03
N ASP A 495 3.39 42.52 22.24
CA ASP A 495 3.67 43.53 23.29
C ASP A 495 3.42 44.94 22.76
#